data_AF-A0A5J6WM63-F1
#
_entry.id   AF-A0A5J6WM63-F1
#
_cell.length_a   1.000
_cell.length_b   1.000
_cell.length_c   1.000
_cell.angle_alpha   90.00
_cell.angle_beta   90.00
_cell.angle_gamma   90.00
#
_symmetry.space_group_name_H-M   'P 1'
#
loop_
_entity.id
_entity.type
_entity.pdbx_description
1 polymer ?
#
loop_
_entity_poly.entity_id
_entity_poly.type
_entity_poly.pdbx_seq_one_letter_code
_entity_poly.pdbx_strand_id
1 'polypeptide(L)'
;MVESSTAIAKVNGELLRKVPKDLFIPPDALSVFLDAFEGPLDLLLYLIKKQKLDILQLPMQKITAQYMEYVELMTTLKIELAGEYLVMAALLAEIKSRLLLPKLVVAEEELDDPRLVLIRQLQEYEIFKNAAEELDKQPRILRDIFVASADLPDNITAAPLLAEVSLRDLAYNLQKLLKKAEHFEHHQIQREVLTTREKMTHILALLQDGKVRTFHQVLDLEEGRRGIVVSFLALLELLKESLISLIQNNPLGEIYLSLAE
;
A
#
# COMPACT_ATOMS: atom_id res chain seq x y z
N MET A 1 -10.20 -38.70 55.73
CA MET A 1 -10.10 -37.31 56.24
C MET A 1 -9.78 -36.43 55.05
N VAL A 2 -10.61 -35.42 54.82
CA VAL A 2 -10.63 -34.58 53.61
C VAL A 2 -9.50 -33.56 53.68
N GLU A 3 -8.60 -33.55 52.71
CA GLU A 3 -7.55 -32.53 52.57
C GLU A 3 -8.15 -31.21 52.11
N SER A 4 -8.08 -30.22 52.99
CA SER A 4 -8.53 -28.85 52.78
C SER A 4 -7.65 -28.17 51.72
N SER A 5 -8.08 -28.14 50.46
CA SER A 5 -7.37 -27.43 49.40
C SER A 5 -7.49 -25.91 49.58
N THR A 6 -6.47 -25.28 50.16
CA THR A 6 -6.36 -23.83 50.27
C THR A 6 -6.23 -23.19 48.88
N ALA A 7 -7.06 -22.20 48.58
CA ALA A 7 -6.98 -21.42 47.34
C ALA A 7 -5.67 -20.63 47.29
N ILE A 8 -5.02 -20.62 46.13
CA ILE A 8 -3.68 -20.04 45.90
C ILE A 8 -3.79 -18.55 45.58
N ALA A 9 -4.85 -18.13 44.87
CA ALA A 9 -5.14 -16.74 44.56
C ALA A 9 -6.64 -16.54 44.26
N LYS A 10 -7.09 -15.28 44.23
CA LYS A 10 -8.44 -14.89 43.77
C LYS A 10 -8.28 -13.97 42.55
N VAL A 11 -8.82 -14.37 41.40
CA VAL A 11 -8.77 -13.58 40.14
C VAL A 11 -10.21 -13.33 39.70
N ASN A 12 -10.57 -12.06 39.48
CA ASN A 12 -11.92 -11.63 39.08
C ASN A 12 -13.09 -12.19 39.92
N GLY A 13 -12.86 -12.46 41.21
CA GLY A 13 -13.90 -12.98 42.09
C GLY A 13 -13.86 -14.50 42.29
N GLU A 14 -13.16 -15.24 41.42
CA GLU A 14 -13.09 -16.70 41.47
C GLU A 14 -11.85 -17.21 42.21
N LEU A 15 -12.01 -18.32 42.94
CA LEU A 15 -10.96 -18.92 43.77
C LEU A 15 -10.13 -19.91 42.95
N LEU A 16 -8.86 -19.58 42.74
CA LEU A 16 -7.92 -20.35 41.94
C LEU A 16 -7.21 -21.40 42.82
N ARG A 17 -7.57 -22.68 42.64
CA ARG A 17 -7.12 -23.81 43.50
C ARG A 17 -5.93 -24.60 42.94
N LYS A 18 -5.61 -24.45 41.66
CA LYS A 18 -4.45 -25.07 41.00
C LYS A 18 -3.77 -24.03 40.12
N VAL A 19 -2.45 -23.94 40.17
CA VAL A 19 -1.67 -23.10 39.24
C VAL A 19 -1.80 -23.70 37.85
N PRO A 20 -2.33 -22.97 36.85
CA PRO A 20 -2.33 -23.42 35.47
C PRO A 20 -0.89 -23.65 35.02
N LYS A 21 -0.59 -24.86 34.52
CA LYS A 21 0.75 -25.17 33.98
C LYS A 21 0.97 -24.56 32.60
N ASP A 22 -0.14 -24.24 31.92
CA ASP A 22 -0.16 -23.51 30.66
C ASP A 22 -0.67 -22.09 30.91
N LEU A 23 -0.08 -21.13 30.22
CA LEU A 23 -0.36 -19.71 30.40
C LEU A 23 -1.74 -19.40 29.82
N PHE A 24 -2.76 -19.29 30.68
CA PHE A 24 -4.04 -18.69 30.30
C PHE A 24 -3.83 -17.18 30.11
N ILE A 25 -3.96 -16.71 28.88
CA ILE A 25 -3.92 -15.28 28.54
C ILE A 25 -5.36 -14.86 28.22
N PRO A 26 -5.95 -13.90 28.96
CA PRO A 26 -7.30 -13.46 28.68
C PRO A 26 -7.39 -12.79 27.31
N PRO A 27 -8.51 -12.96 26.59
CA PRO A 27 -8.70 -12.47 25.21
C PRO A 27 -8.47 -10.95 25.08
N ASP A 28 -8.84 -10.17 26.09
CA ASP A 28 -8.64 -8.71 26.10
C ASP A 28 -7.16 -8.30 26.17
N ALA A 29 -6.33 -9.09 26.86
CA ALA A 29 -4.89 -8.86 26.88
C ALA A 29 -4.28 -9.16 25.50
N LEU A 30 -4.81 -10.18 24.79
CA LEU A 30 -4.35 -10.54 23.44
C LEU A 30 -4.58 -9.42 22.41
N SER A 31 -5.70 -8.67 22.51
CA SER A 31 -5.98 -7.55 21.59
C SER A 31 -4.89 -6.49 21.61
N VAL A 32 -4.25 -6.25 22.77
CA VAL A 32 -3.16 -5.27 22.92
C VAL A 32 -1.83 -5.81 22.38
N PHE A 33 -1.62 -7.14 22.44
CA PHE A 33 -0.39 -7.77 21.93
C PHE A 33 -0.37 -7.89 20.40
N LEU A 34 -1.53 -8.01 19.75
CA LEU A 34 -1.58 -8.21 18.30
C LEU A 34 -1.42 -6.93 17.49
N ASP A 35 -1.82 -5.78 18.02
CA ASP A 35 -1.39 -4.47 17.50
C ASP A 35 0.13 -4.25 17.64
N ALA A 36 0.85 -5.13 18.36
CA ALA A 36 2.29 -5.04 18.61
C ALA A 36 3.15 -6.00 17.78
N PHE A 37 2.56 -6.83 16.90
CA PHE A 37 3.33 -7.69 15.98
C PHE A 37 3.31 -7.14 14.57
N GLU A 38 4.45 -7.18 13.89
CA GLU A 38 4.60 -6.70 12.50
C GLU A 38 4.26 -7.77 11.44
N GLY A 39 3.45 -8.78 11.79
CA GLY A 39 2.98 -9.82 10.87
C GLY A 39 3.05 -11.25 11.43
N PRO A 40 2.74 -12.27 10.59
CA PRO A 40 2.62 -13.66 11.03
C PRO A 40 3.96 -14.33 11.37
N LEU A 41 5.06 -13.94 10.69
CA LEU A 41 6.40 -14.45 11.01
C LEU A 41 6.89 -13.98 12.37
N ASP A 42 6.55 -12.75 12.74
CA ASP A 42 6.92 -12.19 14.03
C ASP A 42 6.19 -12.89 15.18
N LEU A 43 4.88 -13.12 15.00
CA LEU A 43 4.09 -13.91 15.93
C LEU A 43 4.68 -15.32 16.10
N LEU A 44 5.07 -15.98 15.01
CA LEU A 44 5.70 -17.30 15.06
C LEU A 44 7.04 -17.27 15.80
N LEU A 45 7.92 -16.32 15.52
CA LEU A 45 9.19 -16.15 16.24
C LEU A 45 8.95 -15.95 17.74
N TYR A 46 7.97 -15.12 18.11
CA TYR A 46 7.60 -14.92 19.50
C TYR A 46 7.15 -16.23 20.16
N LEU A 47 6.27 -17.00 19.52
CA LEU A 47 5.80 -18.29 20.05
C LEU A 47 6.95 -19.30 20.23
N ILE A 48 7.89 -19.34 19.27
CA ILE A 48 9.10 -20.18 19.34
C ILE A 48 9.96 -19.79 20.53
N LYS A 49 10.30 -18.49 20.65
CA LYS A 49 11.15 -17.96 21.72
C LYS A 49 10.52 -18.17 23.10
N LYS A 50 9.20 -17.93 23.21
CA LYS A 50 8.44 -18.10 24.47
C LYS A 50 8.46 -19.54 24.97
N GLN A 51 8.39 -20.51 24.06
CA GLN A 51 8.46 -21.93 24.41
C GLN A 51 9.90 -22.48 24.54
N LYS A 52 10.92 -21.64 24.35
CA LYS A 52 12.33 -22.06 24.28
C LYS A 52 12.56 -23.19 23.27
N LEU A 53 11.85 -23.11 22.14
CA LEU A 53 11.99 -24.05 21.04
C LEU A 53 13.14 -23.61 20.15
N ASP A 54 13.84 -24.59 19.57
CA ASP A 54 14.83 -24.34 18.54
C ASP A 54 14.12 -24.14 17.19
N ILE A 55 14.43 -23.05 16.50
CA ILE A 55 13.91 -22.73 15.16
C ILE A 55 14.26 -23.85 14.16
N LEU A 56 15.43 -24.48 14.32
CA LEU A 56 15.89 -25.59 13.46
C LEU A 56 15.11 -26.89 13.71
N GLN A 57 14.56 -27.06 14.91
CA GLN A 57 13.84 -28.27 15.32
C GLN A 57 12.39 -27.96 15.64
N LEU A 58 11.70 -27.34 14.68
CA LEU A 58 10.37 -26.80 14.91
C LEU A 58 9.32 -27.91 15.13
N PRO A 59 8.70 -28.03 16.33
CA PRO A 59 7.64 -28.99 16.59
C PRO A 59 6.31 -28.46 16.04
N MET A 60 6.05 -28.74 14.76
CA MET A 60 4.88 -28.24 14.01
C MET A 60 3.56 -28.45 14.76
N GLN A 61 3.37 -29.60 15.41
CA GLN A 61 2.12 -29.87 16.14
C GLN A 61 1.83 -28.81 17.21
N LYS A 62 2.84 -28.42 18.00
CA LYS A 62 2.67 -27.44 19.09
C LYS A 62 2.52 -26.03 18.56
N ILE A 63 3.35 -25.66 17.59
CA ILE A 63 3.37 -24.30 17.05
C ILE A 63 2.10 -24.01 16.25
N THR A 64 1.68 -24.93 15.38
CA THR A 64 0.44 -24.76 14.61
C THR A 64 -0.78 -24.68 15.53
N ALA A 65 -0.85 -25.50 16.59
CA ALA A 65 -1.98 -25.45 17.52
C ALA A 65 -2.07 -24.08 18.21
N GLN A 66 -0.95 -23.56 18.72
CA GLN A 66 -0.94 -22.24 19.34
C GLN A 66 -1.20 -21.13 18.33
N TYR A 67 -0.58 -21.19 17.16
CA TYR A 67 -0.84 -20.18 16.12
C TYR A 67 -2.33 -20.10 15.78
N MET A 68 -3.00 -21.25 15.60
CA MET A 68 -4.44 -21.30 15.35
C MET A 68 -5.26 -20.70 16.51
N GLU A 69 -4.92 -21.02 17.76
CA GLU A 69 -5.58 -20.44 18.94
C GLU A 69 -5.49 -18.91 18.94
N TYR A 70 -4.32 -18.35 18.59
CA TYR A 70 -4.14 -16.90 18.48
C TYR A 70 -4.95 -16.29 17.32
N VAL A 71 -5.05 -16.96 16.19
CA VAL A 71 -5.82 -16.49 15.03
C VAL A 71 -7.34 -16.57 15.27
N GLU A 72 -7.83 -17.58 15.99
CA GLU A 72 -9.24 -17.69 16.39
C GLU A 72 -9.66 -16.56 17.36
N LEU A 73 -8.77 -16.21 18.29
CA LEU A 73 -8.99 -15.07 19.20
C LEU A 73 -9.01 -13.72 18.47
N MET A 74 -8.30 -13.59 17.34
CA MET A 74 -8.32 -12.38 16.50
C MET A 74 -9.58 -12.25 15.66
N THR A 75 -9.96 -13.34 14.99
CA THR A 75 -11.08 -13.35 14.04
C THR A 75 -12.41 -13.06 14.72
N THR A 76 -12.54 -13.38 16.01
CA THR A 76 -13.70 -13.01 16.83
C THR A 76 -13.77 -11.50 17.14
N LEU A 77 -12.66 -10.77 17.02
CA LEU A 77 -12.56 -9.34 17.35
C LEU A 77 -12.52 -8.43 16.11
N LYS A 78 -11.81 -8.80 15.03
CA LYS A 78 -11.67 -7.98 13.81
C LYS A 78 -11.37 -8.83 12.56
N ILE A 79 -12.30 -8.91 11.61
CA ILE A 79 -12.15 -9.70 10.37
C ILE A 79 -11.24 -9.01 9.32
N GLU A 80 -11.20 -7.68 9.30
CA GLU A 80 -10.57 -6.90 8.22
C GLU A 80 -9.01 -6.90 8.25
N LEU A 81 -8.38 -7.27 9.37
CA LEU A 81 -6.91 -7.19 9.55
C LEU A 81 -6.18 -8.55 9.41
N ALA A 82 -6.90 -9.66 9.21
CA ALA A 82 -6.36 -11.01 9.41
C ALA A 82 -5.85 -11.72 8.14
N GLY A 83 -5.81 -11.07 6.97
CA GLY A 83 -5.53 -11.73 5.69
C GLY A 83 -4.21 -12.51 5.66
N GLU A 84 -3.10 -11.86 6.04
CA GLU A 84 -1.77 -12.49 6.06
C GLU A 84 -1.67 -13.61 7.11
N TYR A 85 -2.37 -13.45 8.24
CA TYR A 85 -2.40 -14.45 9.29
C TYR A 85 -3.15 -15.72 8.89
N LEU A 86 -4.23 -15.59 8.12
CA LEU A 86 -4.99 -16.72 7.57
C LEU A 86 -4.19 -17.46 6.49
N VAL A 87 -3.45 -16.73 5.65
CA VAL A 87 -2.54 -17.36 4.67
C VAL A 87 -1.48 -18.21 5.39
N MET A 88 -0.87 -17.67 6.45
CA MET A 88 0.08 -18.44 7.26
C MET A 88 -0.61 -19.62 7.99
N ALA A 89 -1.84 -19.45 8.48
CA ALA A 89 -2.61 -20.54 9.09
C ALA A 89 -2.80 -21.70 8.11
N ALA A 90 -3.16 -21.40 6.86
CA ALA A 90 -3.32 -22.37 5.79
C ALA A 90 -1.98 -23.07 5.48
N LEU A 91 -0.87 -22.32 5.39
CA LEU A 91 0.46 -22.88 5.17
C LEU A 91 0.87 -23.84 6.31
N LEU A 92 0.66 -23.46 7.57
CA LEU A 92 0.95 -24.33 8.71
C LEU A 92 0.10 -25.59 8.71
N ALA A 93 -1.18 -25.48 8.34
CA ALA A 93 -2.08 -26.63 8.21
C ALA A 93 -1.62 -27.59 7.10
N GLU A 94 -1.19 -27.05 5.95
CA GLU A 94 -0.62 -27.82 4.84
C GLU A 94 0.63 -28.57 5.28
N ILE A 95 1.60 -27.88 5.89
CA ILE A 95 2.84 -28.48 6.38
C ILE A 95 2.52 -29.59 7.40
N LYS A 96 1.62 -29.33 8.35
CA LYS A 96 1.18 -30.33 9.34
C LYS A 96 0.55 -31.55 8.66
N SER A 97 -0.31 -31.35 7.67
CA SER A 97 -0.95 -32.43 6.93
C SER A 97 0.10 -33.31 6.22
N ARG A 98 1.01 -32.69 5.44
CA ARG A 98 2.09 -33.41 4.73
C ARG A 98 2.99 -34.20 5.66
N LEU A 99 3.29 -33.69 6.86
CA LEU A 99 4.13 -34.38 7.84
C LEU A 99 3.44 -35.57 8.51
N LEU A 100 2.11 -35.54 8.64
CA LEU A 100 1.33 -36.61 9.28
C LEU A 100 0.94 -37.72 8.29
N LEU A 101 0.92 -37.44 6.99
CA LEU A 101 0.55 -38.41 5.97
C LEU A 101 1.66 -39.45 5.73
N PRO A 102 1.30 -40.73 5.54
CA PRO A 102 2.27 -41.77 5.22
C PRO A 102 2.91 -41.52 3.86
N LYS A 103 4.24 -41.62 3.78
CA LYS A 103 4.99 -41.48 2.54
C LYS A 103 4.71 -42.68 1.63
N LEU A 104 4.21 -42.45 0.43
CA LEU A 104 4.06 -43.49 -0.59
C LEU A 104 5.46 -43.90 -1.05
N VAL A 105 5.79 -45.19 -0.91
CA VAL A 105 7.11 -45.79 -1.14
C VAL A 105 7.59 -45.68 -2.61
N VAL A 106 6.82 -45.07 -3.50
CA VAL A 106 7.06 -45.05 -4.95
C VAL A 106 7.78 -43.78 -5.43
N ALA A 107 7.92 -42.75 -4.61
CA ALA A 107 8.69 -41.56 -4.96
C ALA A 107 10.09 -41.64 -4.33
N GLU A 108 11.08 -42.08 -5.10
CA GLU A 108 12.52 -41.96 -4.80
C GLU A 108 13.05 -40.52 -4.90
N GLU A 109 12.20 -39.54 -5.20
CA GLU A 109 12.57 -38.13 -5.04
C GLU A 109 12.64 -37.81 -3.55
N GLU A 110 13.80 -37.34 -3.09
CA GLU A 110 13.99 -36.74 -1.77
C GLU A 110 12.89 -35.71 -1.54
N LEU A 111 11.82 -36.12 -0.86
CA LEU A 111 10.80 -35.22 -0.37
C LEU A 111 11.48 -34.31 0.65
N ASP A 112 11.90 -33.14 0.17
CA ASP A 112 12.43 -32.03 0.95
C ASP A 112 11.52 -31.83 2.16
N ASP A 113 12.09 -31.67 3.36
CA ASP A 113 11.29 -31.48 4.56
C ASP A 113 10.39 -30.24 4.36
N PRO A 114 9.05 -30.41 4.38
CA PRO A 114 8.12 -29.33 4.03
C PRO A 114 8.24 -28.11 4.96
N ARG A 115 8.92 -28.27 6.11
CA ARG A 115 9.20 -27.18 7.06
C ARG A 115 10.34 -26.28 6.62
N LEU A 116 11.23 -26.71 5.72
CA LEU A 116 12.47 -25.99 5.41
C LEU A 116 12.22 -24.58 4.87
N VAL A 117 11.19 -24.41 4.05
CA VAL A 117 10.81 -23.10 3.52
C VAL A 117 10.45 -22.14 4.66
N LEU A 118 9.63 -22.61 5.60
CA LEU A 118 9.22 -21.82 6.76
C LEU A 118 10.40 -21.50 7.69
N ILE A 119 11.27 -22.48 7.94
CA ILE A 119 12.47 -22.29 8.77
C ILE A 119 13.37 -21.21 8.17
N ARG A 120 13.62 -21.25 6.86
CA ARG A 120 14.43 -20.22 6.17
C ARG A 120 13.80 -18.83 6.30
N GLN A 121 12.50 -18.70 6.08
CA GLN A 121 11.79 -17.42 6.23
C GLN A 121 11.88 -16.88 7.67
N LEU A 122 11.73 -17.75 8.67
CA LEU A 122 11.86 -17.36 10.08
C LEU A 122 13.28 -16.89 10.42
N GLN A 123 14.30 -17.57 9.90
CA GLN A 123 15.70 -17.18 10.10
C GLN A 123 16.03 -15.84 9.43
N GLU A 124 15.60 -15.65 8.17
CA GLU A 124 15.78 -14.39 7.45
C GLU A 124 15.10 -13.24 8.21
N TYR A 125 13.85 -13.45 8.61
CA TYR A 125 13.11 -12.45 9.38
C TYR A 125 13.78 -12.15 10.74
N GLU A 126 14.29 -13.16 11.44
CA GLU A 126 15.04 -12.95 12.69
C GLU A 126 16.31 -12.11 12.48
N ILE A 127 17.05 -12.34 11.39
CA ILE A 127 18.24 -11.54 11.06
C ILE A 127 17.86 -10.08 10.85
N PHE A 128 16.82 -9.81 10.06
CA PHE A 128 16.37 -8.43 9.81
C PHE A 128 15.78 -7.76 11.05
N LYS A 129 15.04 -8.51 11.87
CA LYS A 129 14.51 -8.00 13.14
C LYS A 129 15.65 -7.58 14.07
N ASN A 130 16.66 -8.43 14.25
CA ASN A 130 17.83 -8.11 15.06
C ASN A 130 18.59 -6.91 14.48
N ALA A 131 18.76 -6.83 13.15
CA ALA A 131 19.39 -5.69 12.51
C ALA A 131 18.61 -4.38 12.73
N ALA A 132 17.28 -4.43 12.65
CA ALA A 132 16.41 -3.29 12.93
C ALA A 132 16.53 -2.83 14.40
N GLU A 133 16.55 -3.76 15.35
CA GLU A 133 16.78 -3.45 16.77
C GLU A 133 18.17 -2.84 17.01
N GLU A 134 19.22 -3.36 16.38
CA GLU A 134 20.57 -2.81 16.50
C GLU A 134 20.70 -1.42 15.86
N LEU A 135 20.00 -1.18 14.75
CA LEU A 135 19.90 0.14 14.12
C LEU A 135 19.15 1.12 15.02
N ASP A 136 18.07 0.69 15.68
CA ASP A 136 17.28 1.56 16.55
C ASP A 136 18.07 2.02 17.78
N LYS A 137 18.98 1.16 18.28
CA LYS A 137 19.92 1.46 19.37
C LYS A 137 21.01 2.45 18.98
N GLN A 138 21.23 2.72 17.70
CA GLN A 138 22.27 3.67 17.29
C GLN A 138 21.94 5.08 17.79
N PRO A 139 22.95 5.82 18.28
CA PRO A 139 22.73 7.19 18.72
C PRO A 139 22.36 8.07 17.53
N ARG A 140 21.30 8.87 17.69
CA ARG A 140 20.77 9.73 16.64
C ARG A 140 21.27 11.16 16.84
N ILE A 141 21.79 11.76 15.77
CA ILE A 141 22.13 13.19 15.76
C ILE A 141 20.84 14.00 15.96
N LEU A 142 20.91 15.07 16.73
CA LEU A 142 19.78 15.92 17.18
C LEU A 142 18.83 15.28 18.20
N ARG A 143 19.09 14.04 18.64
CA ARG A 143 18.37 13.40 19.76
C ARG A 143 19.32 13.06 20.91
N ASP A 144 20.34 12.27 20.59
CA ASP A 144 21.32 11.74 21.54
C ASP A 144 22.67 12.48 21.41
N ILE A 145 22.99 12.92 20.19
CA ILE A 145 24.22 13.66 19.89
C ILE A 145 23.86 15.02 19.29
N PHE A 146 24.34 16.09 19.91
CA PHE A 146 24.27 17.44 19.33
C PHE A 146 25.64 17.80 18.79
N VAL A 147 25.72 18.01 17.46
CA VAL A 147 26.96 18.42 16.81
C VAL A 147 27.20 19.89 17.13
N ALA A 148 28.29 20.19 17.84
CA ALA A 148 28.70 21.55 18.08
C ALA A 148 29.19 22.19 16.78
N SER A 149 28.64 23.34 16.44
CA SER A 149 29.17 24.24 15.41
C SER A 149 29.52 25.57 16.05
N ALA A 150 30.63 26.16 15.61
CA ALA A 150 30.99 27.52 15.94
C ALA A 150 31.09 28.31 14.64
N ASP A 151 30.43 29.45 14.61
CA ASP A 151 30.59 30.38 13.49
C ASP A 151 31.97 31.02 13.56
N LEU A 152 32.52 31.33 12.38
CA LEU A 152 33.74 32.13 12.34
C LEU A 152 33.42 33.54 12.86
N PRO A 153 34.31 34.13 13.66
CA PRO A 153 34.24 35.55 14.01
C PRO A 153 34.14 36.43 12.75
N ASP A 154 33.31 37.49 12.79
CA ASP A 154 33.05 38.39 11.65
C ASP A 154 34.31 39.04 11.04
N ASN A 155 35.42 39.05 11.79
CA ASN A 155 36.71 39.58 11.36
C ASN A 155 37.60 38.56 10.64
N ILE A 156 37.14 37.32 10.43
CA ILE A 156 37.87 36.28 9.70
C ILE A 156 37.09 35.93 8.43
N THR A 157 37.56 36.44 7.29
CA THR A 157 37.10 35.96 5.98
C THR A 157 37.82 34.66 5.65
N ALA A 158 37.21 33.52 5.93
CA ALA A 158 37.68 32.26 5.36
C ALA A 158 37.55 32.34 3.83
N ALA A 159 38.63 32.05 3.11
CA ALA A 159 38.52 31.81 1.68
C ALA A 159 37.51 30.67 1.48
N PRO A 160 36.53 30.78 0.57
CA PRO A 160 35.60 29.70 0.33
C PRO A 160 36.40 28.48 -0.11
N LEU A 161 36.35 27.42 0.69
CA LEU A 161 36.88 26.14 0.28
C LEU A 161 35.96 25.67 -0.86
N LEU A 162 36.41 25.86 -2.09
CA LEU A 162 35.71 25.34 -3.25
C LEU A 162 35.74 23.82 -3.13
N ALA A 163 34.59 23.21 -2.91
CA ALA A 163 34.49 21.77 -2.96
C ALA A 163 34.97 21.29 -4.33
N GLU A 164 35.82 20.26 -4.35
CA GLU A 164 36.21 19.60 -5.59
C GLU A 164 35.00 18.85 -6.14
N VAL A 165 34.18 19.53 -6.94
CA VAL A 165 33.02 18.94 -7.60
C VAL A 165 33.47 18.33 -8.91
N SER A 166 33.32 17.01 -9.05
CA SER A 166 33.57 16.36 -10.33
C SER A 166 32.36 16.48 -11.26
N LEU A 167 32.59 16.40 -12.57
CA LEU A 167 31.51 16.29 -13.57
C LEU A 167 30.57 15.10 -13.29
N ARG A 168 31.08 14.03 -12.67
CA ARG A 168 30.28 12.86 -12.30
C ARG A 168 29.29 13.19 -11.18
N ASP A 169 29.70 13.97 -10.19
CA ASP A 169 28.82 14.40 -9.10
C ASP A 169 27.70 15.29 -9.63
N LEU A 170 28.01 16.18 -10.57
CA LEU A 170 27.00 17.01 -11.23
C LEU A 170 25.99 16.15 -12.01
N ALA A 171 26.47 15.19 -12.79
CA ALA A 171 25.62 14.28 -13.58
C ALA A 171 24.74 13.40 -12.69
N TYR A 172 25.29 12.86 -11.60
CA TYR A 172 24.54 12.04 -10.65
C TYR A 172 23.44 12.85 -9.95
N ASN A 173 23.76 14.07 -9.50
CA ASN A 173 22.77 14.95 -8.88
C ASN A 173 21.68 15.38 -9.87
N LEU A 174 22.04 15.66 -11.13
CA LEU A 174 21.07 15.94 -12.19
C LEU A 174 20.15 14.74 -12.44
N GLN A 175 20.70 13.52 -12.53
CA GLN A 175 19.91 12.30 -12.71
C GLN A 175 18.92 12.10 -11.55
N LYS A 176 19.36 12.34 -10.31
CA LYS A 176 18.51 12.23 -9.11
C LYS A 176 17.38 13.26 -9.13
N LEU A 177 17.66 14.48 -9.60
CA LEU A 177 16.66 15.53 -9.76
C LEU A 177 15.67 15.21 -10.88
N LEU A 178 16.13 14.69 -12.03
CA LEU A 178 15.26 14.27 -13.13
C LEU A 178 14.31 13.14 -12.69
N LYS A 179 14.79 12.11 -11.98
CA LYS A 179 13.93 11.06 -11.41
C LYS A 179 12.91 11.60 -10.40
N LYS A 180 13.30 12.56 -9.57
CA LYS A 180 12.34 13.24 -8.67
C LYS A 180 11.32 14.05 -9.47
N ALA A 181 11.75 14.73 -10.53
CA ALA A 181 10.87 15.49 -11.41
C ALA A 181 9.87 14.60 -12.15
N GLU A 182 10.26 13.38 -12.53
CA GLU A 182 9.33 12.36 -13.07
C GLU A 182 8.20 12.03 -12.06
N HIS A 183 8.50 12.04 -10.75
CA HIS A 183 7.46 11.90 -9.72
C HIS A 183 6.65 13.17 -9.46
N PHE A 184 7.11 14.33 -9.95
CA PHE A 184 6.37 15.60 -9.96
C PHE A 184 5.66 15.87 -11.29
N GLU A 185 5.72 14.95 -12.26
CA GLU A 185 4.76 14.95 -13.35
C GLU A 185 3.39 14.75 -12.72
N HIS A 186 2.72 15.88 -12.50
CA HIS A 186 1.30 15.91 -12.23
C HIS A 186 0.69 15.08 -13.36
N HIS A 187 -0.02 14.03 -12.98
CA HIS A 187 -0.99 13.40 -13.84
C HIS A 187 -1.83 14.54 -14.40
N GLN A 188 -1.51 15.02 -15.62
CA GLN A 188 -2.33 15.99 -16.29
C GLN A 188 -3.60 15.22 -16.61
N ILE A 189 -4.61 15.40 -15.75
CA ILE A 189 -5.99 15.06 -16.07
C ILE A 189 -6.36 15.98 -17.23
N GLN A 190 -5.98 15.59 -18.44
CA GLN A 190 -6.54 16.17 -19.64
C GLN A 190 -8.01 15.75 -19.62
N ARG A 191 -8.92 16.72 -19.61
CA ARG A 191 -10.35 16.43 -19.73
C ARG A 191 -10.53 15.60 -21.00
N GLU A 192 -11.24 14.48 -20.89
CA GLU A 192 -11.61 13.70 -22.07
C GLU A 192 -12.29 14.62 -23.07
N VAL A 193 -11.84 14.57 -24.33
CA VAL A 193 -12.47 15.33 -25.41
C VAL A 193 -13.89 14.80 -25.55
N LEU A 194 -14.89 15.69 -25.39
CA LEU A 194 -16.30 15.36 -25.54
C LEU A 194 -16.51 14.55 -26.83
N THR A 195 -17.30 13.49 -26.74
CA THR A 195 -17.68 12.70 -27.91
C THR A 195 -18.47 13.56 -28.90
N THR A 196 -18.54 13.13 -30.17
CA THR A 196 -19.35 13.82 -31.19
C THR A 196 -20.79 14.05 -30.72
N ARG A 197 -21.39 13.06 -30.04
CA ARG A 197 -22.76 13.12 -29.51
C ARG A 197 -22.94 14.15 -28.39
N GLU A 198 -21.97 14.24 -27.48
CA GLU A 198 -22.00 15.25 -26.43
C GLU A 198 -21.80 16.66 -27.01
N LYS A 199 -20.92 16.80 -28.01
CA LYS A 199 -20.76 18.06 -28.74
C LYS A 199 -22.03 18.49 -29.47
N MET A 200 -22.74 17.58 -30.12
CA MET A 200 -24.04 17.89 -30.73
C MET A 200 -25.04 18.43 -29.71
N THR A 201 -25.11 17.78 -28.55
CA THR A 201 -26.01 18.20 -27.45
C THR A 201 -25.65 19.60 -26.94
N HIS A 202 -24.35 19.87 -26.78
CA HIS A 202 -23.85 21.17 -26.33
C HIS A 202 -24.13 22.28 -27.35
N ILE A 203 -23.91 22.02 -28.64
CA ILE A 203 -24.19 22.96 -29.73
C ILE A 203 -25.68 23.28 -29.82
N LEU A 204 -26.56 22.28 -29.71
CA LEU A 204 -28.00 22.50 -29.69
C LEU A 204 -28.42 23.34 -28.48
N ALA A 205 -27.88 23.05 -27.28
CA ALA A 205 -28.14 23.84 -26.08
C ALA A 205 -27.72 25.32 -26.22
N LEU A 206 -26.60 25.58 -26.91
CA LEU A 206 -26.15 26.95 -27.19
C LEU A 206 -27.07 27.71 -28.16
N LEU A 207 -27.73 27.00 -29.08
CA LEU A 207 -28.64 27.59 -30.08
C LEU A 207 -30.10 27.61 -29.63
N GLN A 208 -30.44 26.97 -28.50
CA GLN A 208 -31.80 26.93 -27.93
C GLN A 208 -32.36 28.31 -27.55
N ASP A 209 -31.51 29.31 -27.33
CA ASP A 209 -31.96 30.68 -27.03
C ASP A 209 -32.47 31.45 -28.26
N GLY A 210 -32.48 30.80 -29.43
CA GLY A 210 -32.98 31.35 -30.70
C GLY A 210 -32.07 32.43 -31.29
N LYS A 211 -30.87 32.66 -30.72
CA LYS A 211 -29.93 33.65 -31.24
C LYS A 211 -29.04 33.04 -32.30
N VAL A 212 -28.84 33.79 -33.37
CA VAL A 212 -27.85 33.45 -34.40
C VAL A 212 -26.44 33.61 -33.81
N ARG A 213 -25.61 32.57 -33.97
CA ARG A 213 -24.22 32.55 -33.48
C ARG A 213 -23.26 32.43 -34.65
N THR A 214 -22.05 32.96 -34.53
CA THR A 214 -21.02 32.76 -35.57
C THR A 214 -20.30 31.43 -35.37
N PHE A 215 -19.72 30.90 -36.45
CA PHE A 215 -18.97 29.64 -36.43
C PHE A 215 -17.85 29.61 -35.38
N HIS A 216 -17.17 30.73 -35.17
CA HIS A 216 -16.13 30.85 -34.15
C HIS A 216 -16.67 30.84 -32.72
N GLN A 217 -17.91 31.29 -32.50
CA GLN A 217 -18.54 31.30 -31.16
C GLN A 217 -19.01 29.92 -30.72
N VAL A 218 -19.18 28.98 -31.66
CA VAL A 218 -19.62 27.60 -31.38
C VAL A 218 -18.42 26.66 -31.17
N LEU A 219 -17.21 27.10 -31.52
CA LEU A 219 -15.97 26.35 -31.36
C LEU A 219 -15.16 26.88 -30.17
N ASP A 220 -14.65 25.97 -29.35
CA ASP A 220 -13.77 26.32 -28.23
C ASP A 220 -12.29 26.05 -28.60
N LEU A 221 -11.48 27.10 -28.57
CA LEU A 221 -10.05 27.03 -28.89
C LEU A 221 -9.22 26.42 -27.75
N GLU A 222 -9.72 26.44 -26.51
CA GLU A 222 -9.03 25.87 -25.35
C GLU A 222 -8.98 24.34 -25.41
N GLU A 223 -9.87 23.71 -26.19
CA GLU A 223 -9.90 22.25 -26.39
C GLU A 223 -8.85 21.73 -27.39
N GLY A 224 -8.08 22.64 -27.99
CA GLY A 224 -7.03 22.32 -28.95
C GLY A 224 -7.53 21.65 -30.24
N ARG A 225 -6.58 21.18 -31.06
CA ARG A 225 -6.87 20.70 -32.43
C ARG A 225 -7.90 19.57 -32.47
N ARG A 226 -7.89 18.66 -31.50
CA ARG A 226 -8.80 17.50 -31.48
C ARG A 226 -10.22 17.91 -31.12
N GLY A 227 -10.43 18.77 -30.12
CA GLY A 227 -11.76 19.26 -29.75
C GLY A 227 -12.43 20.07 -30.86
N ILE A 228 -11.64 20.90 -31.56
CA ILE A 228 -12.11 21.64 -32.74
C ILE A 228 -12.59 20.69 -33.85
N VAL A 229 -11.82 19.62 -34.14
CA VAL A 229 -12.19 18.64 -35.18
C VAL A 229 -13.48 17.90 -34.79
N VAL A 230 -13.64 17.50 -33.52
CA VAL A 230 -14.85 16.80 -33.06
C VAL A 230 -16.08 17.73 -33.08
N SER A 231 -15.91 18.99 -32.68
CA SER A 231 -16.97 20.00 -32.74
C SER A 231 -17.39 20.30 -34.19
N PHE A 232 -16.43 20.34 -35.11
CA PHE A 232 -16.72 20.49 -36.54
C PHE A 232 -17.48 19.29 -37.11
N LEU A 233 -17.09 18.07 -36.77
CA LEU A 233 -17.83 16.87 -37.15
C LEU A 233 -19.25 16.86 -36.59
N ALA A 234 -19.44 17.29 -35.34
CA ALA A 234 -20.75 17.44 -34.73
C ALA A 234 -21.63 18.46 -35.47
N LEU A 235 -21.06 19.60 -35.91
CA LEU A 235 -21.77 20.57 -36.74
C LEU A 235 -22.22 19.97 -38.08
N LEU A 236 -21.34 19.25 -38.77
CA LEU A 236 -21.68 18.60 -40.03
C LEU A 236 -22.76 17.54 -39.87
N GLU A 237 -22.75 16.80 -38.75
CA GLU A 237 -23.78 15.81 -38.48
C GLU A 237 -25.13 16.49 -38.16
N LEU A 238 -25.15 17.55 -37.34
CA LEU A 238 -26.37 18.32 -37.06
C LEU A 238 -26.96 18.97 -38.34
N LEU A 239 -26.12 19.41 -39.26
CA LEU A 239 -26.56 19.93 -40.57
C LEU A 239 -27.16 18.84 -41.44
N LYS A 240 -26.53 17.67 -41.47
CA LYS A 240 -27.03 16.49 -42.18
C LYS A 240 -28.37 16.02 -41.61
N GLU A 241 -28.55 16.11 -40.30
CA GLU A 241 -29.83 15.82 -39.62
C GLU A 241 -30.86 16.96 -39.73
N SER A 242 -30.51 18.07 -40.39
CA SER A 242 -31.37 19.25 -40.55
C SER A 242 -31.84 19.86 -39.22
N LEU A 243 -31.03 19.72 -38.16
CA LEU A 243 -31.33 20.30 -36.84
C LEU A 243 -30.82 21.75 -36.70
N ILE A 244 -29.86 22.14 -37.53
CA ILE A 244 -29.29 23.49 -37.57
C ILE A 244 -29.23 23.99 -39.01
N SER A 245 -29.26 25.31 -39.16
CA SER A 245 -29.12 26.03 -40.43
C SER A 245 -27.82 26.83 -40.46
N LEU A 246 -27.18 26.88 -41.65
CA LEU A 246 -25.99 27.69 -41.90
C LEU A 246 -26.28 28.75 -42.96
N ILE A 247 -25.89 29.99 -42.68
CA ILE A 247 -26.02 31.12 -43.60
C ILE A 247 -24.65 31.80 -43.76
N GLN A 248 -24.23 32.01 -45.01
CA GLN A 248 -23.04 32.79 -45.34
C GLN A 248 -23.41 33.85 -46.39
N ASN A 249 -23.31 35.12 -46.01
CA ASN A 249 -23.79 36.23 -46.85
C ASN A 249 -22.79 36.59 -47.96
N ASN A 250 -21.48 36.45 -47.71
CA ASN A 250 -20.43 36.82 -48.65
C ASN A 250 -19.45 35.63 -48.85
N PRO A 251 -18.90 35.42 -50.06
CA PRO A 251 -17.85 34.42 -50.27
C PRO A 251 -16.67 34.65 -49.31
N LEU A 252 -16.25 33.60 -48.60
CA LEU A 252 -15.20 33.65 -47.57
C LEU A 252 -15.51 34.59 -46.39
N GLY A 253 -16.76 35.02 -46.24
CA GLY A 253 -17.25 35.81 -45.11
C GLY A 253 -17.61 34.94 -43.90
N GLU A 254 -18.07 35.60 -42.83
CA GLU A 254 -18.52 34.91 -41.62
C GLU A 254 -19.66 33.94 -41.90
N ILE A 255 -19.63 32.82 -41.18
CA ILE A 255 -20.64 31.78 -41.23
C ILE A 255 -21.50 31.89 -39.97
N TYR A 256 -22.81 32.00 -40.17
CA TYR A 256 -23.80 32.15 -39.12
C TYR A 256 -24.59 30.84 -38.94
N LEU A 257 -24.87 30.49 -37.68
CA LEU A 257 -25.57 29.28 -37.25
C LEU A 257 -26.84 29.64 -36.48
N SER A 258 -27.92 28.94 -36.79
CA SER A 258 -29.20 28.99 -36.07
C SER A 258 -29.81 27.60 -35.98
N LEU A 259 -30.79 27.40 -35.09
CA LEU A 259 -31.64 26.21 -35.17
C LEU A 259 -32.37 26.19 -36.52
N ALA A 260 -32.60 24.99 -37.06
CA ALA A 260 -33.48 24.85 -38.21
C ALA A 260 -34.93 25.16 -37.81
N GLU A 261 -35.66 25.84 -38.70
CA GLU A 261 -37.11 26.06 -38.57
C GLU A 261 -37.92 24.80 -38.92
#